data_AF-A0A820M724-F1
#
_entry.id   AF-A0A820M724-F1
#
_cell.length_a   1.000
_cell.length_b   1.000
_cell.length_c   1.000
_cell.angle_alpha   90.00
_cell.angle_beta   90.00
_cell.angle_gamma   90.00
#
_symmetry.space_group_name_H-M   'P 1'
#
loop_
_entity.id
_entity.type
_entity.pdbx_description
1 polymer ?
#
loop_
_entity_poly.entity_id
_entity_poly.type
_entity_poly.pdbx_seq_one_letter_code
_entity_poly.pdbx_strand_id
1 'polypeptide(L)'
;ICCRLDGAKVLAIREGTLDMHGIPTIRIWTRLGATASNGSSTITLLQPVNWTVDSQIVIATTSDRFSQKESEIRRIKNISSNGLILTLDKPLTYTHLGITQMLNSTTVEIRGEVGLLSHNVIFQGF
;
A
#
# COMPACT_ATOMS: atom_id res chain seq x y z
N ILE A 1 -4.11 6.99 48.57
CA ILE A 1 -3.71 6.05 47.50
C ILE A 1 -4.76 6.18 46.41
N CYS A 2 -4.41 6.84 45.29
CA CYS A 2 -5.32 7.03 44.16
C CYS A 2 -5.04 5.91 43.16
N CYS A 3 -5.99 4.98 42.97
CA CYS A 3 -5.92 4.00 41.89
C CYS A 3 -6.68 4.58 40.69
N ARG A 4 -5.94 4.97 39.66
CA ARG A 4 -6.47 5.30 38.35
C ARG A 4 -6.70 3.99 37.60
N LEU A 5 -7.95 3.67 37.27
CA LEU A 5 -8.28 2.60 36.34
C LEU A 5 -8.17 3.17 34.93
N ASP A 6 -7.04 2.92 34.27
CA ASP A 6 -6.95 3.08 32.82
C ASP A 6 -7.61 1.83 32.20
N GLY A 7 -8.83 2.01 31.69
CA GLY A 7 -9.62 0.95 31.07
C GLY A 7 -8.89 0.34 29.87
N ALA A 8 -8.73 -0.98 29.88
CA ALA A 8 -8.11 -1.69 28.76
C ALA A 8 -9.04 -1.63 27.52
N LYS A 9 -8.53 -1.12 26.40
CA LYS A 9 -9.19 -1.19 25.09
C LYS A 9 -9.14 -2.63 24.59
N VAL A 10 -10.10 -3.45 25.01
CA VAL A 10 -10.14 -4.88 24.67
C VAL A 10 -11.35 -5.18 23.80
N LEU A 11 -11.09 -5.80 22.65
CA LEU A 11 -12.11 -6.47 21.85
C LEU A 11 -12.06 -7.96 22.25
N ALA A 12 -13.01 -8.41 23.07
CA ALA A 12 -13.07 -9.80 23.54
C ALA A 12 -14.33 -10.50 23.01
N ILE A 13 -14.14 -11.68 22.42
CA ILE A 13 -15.22 -12.56 21.95
C ILE A 13 -15.17 -13.80 22.83
N ARG A 14 -16.27 -14.08 23.55
CA ARG A 14 -16.30 -15.16 24.55
C ARG A 14 -16.88 -16.45 23.99
N GLU A 15 -17.95 -16.39 23.20
CA GLU A 15 -18.46 -17.48 22.35
C GLU A 15 -19.23 -16.90 21.15
N GLY A 16 -18.55 -16.78 20.00
CA GLY A 16 -19.11 -16.24 18.75
C GLY A 16 -18.03 -16.08 17.69
N THR A 17 -18.41 -15.87 16.43
CA THR A 17 -17.48 -15.54 15.34
C THR A 17 -17.63 -14.07 14.99
N LEU A 18 -16.53 -13.32 15.01
CA LEU A 18 -16.49 -11.97 14.45
C LEU A 18 -16.10 -12.06 12.98
N ASP A 19 -17.09 -11.93 12.10
CA ASP A 19 -16.87 -11.85 10.66
C ASP A 19 -16.94 -10.39 10.22
N MET A 20 -15.81 -9.88 9.73
CA MET A 20 -15.70 -8.53 9.16
C MET A 20 -15.57 -8.65 7.65
N HIS A 21 -16.69 -8.44 6.96
CA HIS A 21 -16.73 -8.47 5.51
C HIS A 21 -16.39 -7.09 4.96
N GLY A 22 -15.13 -6.89 4.58
CA GLY A 22 -14.76 -5.80 3.67
C GLY A 22 -15.27 -6.06 2.25
N ILE A 23 -15.27 -5.04 1.40
CA ILE A 23 -15.52 -5.21 -0.03
C ILE A 23 -14.47 -6.18 -0.61
N PRO A 24 -14.86 -7.21 -1.39
CA PRO A 24 -13.93 -8.15 -1.97
C PRO A 24 -12.92 -7.42 -2.88
N THR A 25 -11.69 -7.28 -2.37
CA THR A 25 -10.57 -6.74 -3.13
C THR A 25 -9.80 -7.94 -3.67
N ILE A 26 -9.69 -8.06 -4.99
CA ILE A 26 -9.01 -9.19 -5.65
C ILE A 26 -7.54 -9.26 -5.19
N ARG A 27 -6.94 -8.10 -4.93
CA ARG A 27 -5.55 -7.96 -4.52
C ARG A 27 -5.33 -6.69 -3.71
N ILE A 28 -4.84 -6.83 -2.48
CA ILE A 28 -4.53 -5.70 -1.59
C ILE A 28 -3.10 -5.16 -1.80
N TRP A 29 -2.26 -5.90 -2.52
CA TRP A 29 -0.84 -5.61 -2.67
C TRP A 29 -0.31 -6.08 -4.03
N THR A 30 0.48 -5.24 -4.69
CA THR A 30 1.17 -5.53 -5.93
C THR A 30 2.56 -4.88 -5.95
N ARG A 31 3.27 -4.94 -7.07
CA ARG A 31 4.58 -4.32 -7.27
C ARG A 31 4.53 -3.35 -8.43
N LEU A 32 5.49 -2.43 -8.47
CA LEU A 32 5.70 -1.54 -9.61
C LEU A 32 6.11 -2.36 -10.85
N GLY A 33 5.37 -2.12 -11.94
CA GLY A 33 5.67 -2.65 -13.27
C GLY A 33 6.84 -1.92 -13.93
N ALA A 34 7.01 -0.63 -13.61
CA ALA A 34 8.10 0.22 -14.09
C ALA A 34 8.57 1.18 -12.99
N THR A 35 9.80 1.68 -13.09
CA THR A 35 10.35 2.69 -12.18
C THR A 35 9.49 3.95 -12.20
N ALA A 36 9.03 4.37 -11.02
CA ALA A 36 8.32 5.61 -10.82
C ALA A 36 9.31 6.68 -10.33
N SER A 37 9.63 7.64 -11.18
CA SER A 37 10.56 8.73 -10.84
C SER A 37 9.95 9.71 -9.84
N ASN A 38 10.82 10.35 -9.04
CA ASN A 38 10.47 11.56 -8.30
C ASN A 38 9.75 12.56 -9.22
N GLY A 39 8.71 13.20 -8.71
CA GLY A 39 7.87 14.15 -9.44
C GLY A 39 6.79 13.49 -10.29
N SER A 40 6.83 12.17 -10.51
CA SER A 40 5.78 11.48 -11.24
C SER A 40 4.49 11.42 -10.43
N SER A 41 3.37 11.72 -11.07
CA SER A 41 2.02 11.53 -10.52
C SER A 41 1.35 10.27 -11.07
N THR A 42 2.05 9.49 -11.89
CA THR A 42 1.55 8.25 -12.49
C THR A 42 2.45 7.10 -12.14
N ILE A 43 1.86 5.98 -11.73
CA ILE A 43 2.59 4.74 -11.45
C ILE A 43 2.01 3.59 -12.27
N THR A 44 2.90 2.71 -12.70
CA THR A 44 2.56 1.50 -13.45
C THR A 44 2.73 0.30 -12.53
N LEU A 45 1.71 -0.54 -12.46
CA LEU A 45 1.66 -1.74 -11.65
C LEU A 45 2.02 -2.97 -12.49
N LEU A 46 2.55 -3.99 -11.84
CA LEU A 46 2.88 -5.27 -12.48
C LEU A 46 1.62 -6.11 -12.74
N GLN A 47 0.60 -5.95 -11.90
CA GLN A 47 -0.64 -6.71 -11.98
C GLN A 47 -1.84 -5.76 -11.89
N PRO A 48 -2.95 -6.07 -12.58
CA PRO A 48 -4.14 -5.25 -12.53
C PRO A 48 -4.78 -5.31 -11.14
N VAL A 49 -5.33 -4.19 -10.69
CA VAL A 49 -6.02 -4.07 -9.39
C VAL A 49 -7.45 -3.56 -9.57
N ASN A 50 -8.33 -3.94 -8.64
CA ASN A 50 -9.72 -3.46 -8.58
C ASN A 50 -9.94 -2.41 -7.48
N TRP A 51 -8.91 -1.62 -7.18
CA TRP A 51 -9.00 -0.53 -6.20
C TRP A 51 -9.98 0.54 -6.67
N THR A 52 -10.46 1.37 -5.74
CA THR A 52 -11.35 2.48 -6.08
C THR A 52 -10.59 3.80 -6.13
N VAL A 53 -11.08 4.71 -6.96
CA VAL A 53 -10.65 6.12 -6.88
C VAL A 53 -10.88 6.63 -5.45
N ASP A 54 -10.01 7.51 -5.00
CA ASP A 54 -9.92 8.04 -3.64
C ASP A 54 -9.43 7.08 -2.56
N SER A 55 -9.10 5.84 -2.91
CA SER A 55 -8.38 4.94 -2.01
C SER A 55 -6.97 5.45 -1.71
N GLN A 56 -6.52 5.25 -0.47
CA GLN A 56 -5.13 5.46 -0.07
C GLN A 56 -4.31 4.22 -0.40
N ILE A 57 -3.14 4.46 -0.99
CA ILE A 57 -2.13 3.45 -1.26
C ILE A 57 -0.82 3.86 -0.61
N VAL A 58 0.02 2.88 -0.30
CA VAL A 58 1.41 3.07 0.09
C VAL A 58 2.31 2.55 -1.02
N ILE A 59 3.31 3.35 -1.40
CA ILE A 59 4.42 2.91 -2.24
C ILE A 59 5.62 2.70 -1.32
N ALA A 60 6.14 1.49 -1.28
CA ALA A 60 7.31 1.15 -0.48
C ALA A 60 8.60 1.65 -1.15
N THR A 61 9.59 1.96 -0.32
CA THR A 61 10.95 2.24 -0.77
C THR A 61 11.58 1.01 -1.44
N THR A 62 12.47 1.26 -2.39
CA THR A 62 13.34 0.25 -3.02
C THR A 62 14.82 0.48 -2.72
N SER A 63 15.15 1.45 -1.85
CA SER A 63 16.53 1.87 -1.59
C SER A 63 17.06 1.33 -0.24
N ASP A 64 18.29 1.71 0.14
CA ASP A 64 19.12 1.11 1.20
C ASP A 64 18.46 1.06 2.59
N ARG A 65 19.07 0.33 3.55
CA ARG A 65 18.59 -0.02 4.90
C ARG A 65 18.14 1.17 5.78
N PHE A 66 18.47 2.40 5.40
CA PHE A 66 18.08 3.66 6.06
C PHE A 66 16.89 4.38 5.40
N SER A 67 16.37 3.86 4.29
CA SER A 67 15.30 4.46 3.48
C SER A 67 13.88 4.11 3.91
N GLN A 68 13.71 3.49 5.08
CA GLN A 68 12.39 3.11 5.60
C GLN A 68 11.42 4.31 5.69
N LYS A 69 11.96 5.54 5.73
CA LYS A 69 11.21 6.81 5.72
C LYS A 69 10.78 7.30 4.33
N GLU A 70 11.25 6.67 3.26
CA GLU A 70 10.93 7.03 1.86
C GLU A 70 9.67 6.31 1.35
N SER A 71 8.98 5.54 2.22
CA SER A 71 7.65 5.01 1.89
C SER A 71 6.64 6.15 1.84
N GLU A 72 5.85 6.20 0.78
CA GLU A 72 4.94 7.31 0.52
C GLU A 72 3.50 6.86 0.48
N ILE A 73 2.64 7.55 1.22
CA ILE A 73 1.18 7.38 1.13
C ILE A 73 0.64 8.36 0.10
N ARG A 74 -0.17 7.85 -0.83
CA ARG A 74 -0.81 8.63 -1.88
C ARG A 74 -2.26 8.22 -2.05
N ARG A 75 -3.06 9.13 -2.58
CA ARG A 75 -4.46 8.85 -2.90
C ARG A 75 -4.60 8.63 -4.40
N ILE A 76 -5.39 7.63 -4.78
CA ILE A 76 -5.67 7.35 -6.18
C ILE A 76 -6.63 8.42 -6.71
N LYS A 77 -6.21 9.17 -7.72
CA LYS A 77 -7.04 10.15 -8.44
C LYS A 77 -7.75 9.53 -9.64
N ASN A 78 -7.09 8.58 -10.32
CA ASN A 78 -7.67 7.87 -11.46
C ASN A 78 -7.03 6.49 -11.63
N ILE A 79 -7.77 5.57 -12.24
CA ILE A 79 -7.33 4.21 -12.54
C ILE A 79 -7.60 3.96 -14.02
N SER A 80 -6.61 3.44 -14.75
CA SER A 80 -6.82 3.05 -16.15
C SER A 80 -7.84 1.91 -16.27
N SER A 81 -8.49 1.80 -17.43
CA SER A 81 -9.49 0.75 -17.69
C SER A 81 -8.95 -0.68 -17.51
N ASN A 82 -7.65 -0.88 -17.70
CA ASN A 82 -6.97 -2.16 -17.49
C ASN A 82 -6.47 -2.38 -16.05
N GLY A 83 -6.67 -1.43 -15.13
CA GLY A 83 -6.26 -1.53 -13.73
C GLY A 83 -4.75 -1.55 -13.49
N LEU A 84 -3.93 -1.24 -14.49
CA LEU A 84 -2.46 -1.30 -14.42
C LEU A 84 -1.80 0.05 -14.18
N ILE A 85 -2.47 1.16 -14.47
CA ILE A 85 -1.92 2.50 -14.32
C ILE A 85 -2.76 3.27 -13.32
N LEU A 86 -2.11 3.80 -12.29
CA LEU A 86 -2.73 4.66 -11.30
C LEU A 86 -2.22 6.09 -11.47
N THR A 87 -3.14 7.03 -11.46
CA THR A 87 -2.84 8.46 -11.31
C THR A 87 -3.03 8.83 -9.85
N LEU A 88 -2.07 9.50 -9.27
CA LEU A 88 -2.01 9.91 -7.88
C LEU A 88 -2.54 11.33 -7.70
N ASP A 89 -2.96 11.66 -6.49
CA ASP A 89 -3.38 13.01 -6.11
C ASP A 89 -2.21 13.99 -6.09
N LYS A 90 -1.03 13.51 -5.68
CA LYS A 90 0.21 14.27 -5.56
C LYS A 90 1.37 13.53 -6.21
N PRO A 91 2.36 14.25 -6.76
CA PRO A 91 3.57 13.63 -7.28
C PRO A 91 4.35 12.91 -6.17
N LEU A 92 5.14 11.91 -6.56
CA LEU A 92 6.05 11.20 -5.68
C LEU A 92 7.24 12.07 -5.27
N THR A 93 7.68 11.97 -4.03
CA THR A 93 8.83 12.70 -3.49
C THR A 93 10.13 11.93 -3.69
N TYR A 94 10.06 10.61 -3.88
CA TYR A 94 11.19 9.73 -4.06
C TYR A 94 11.01 8.89 -5.33
N THR A 95 12.13 8.38 -5.83
CA THR A 95 12.12 7.46 -6.97
C THR A 95 11.98 6.04 -6.44
N HIS A 96 10.97 5.31 -6.93
CA HIS A 96 10.71 3.92 -6.57
C HIS A 96 11.03 3.03 -7.76
N LEU A 97 11.94 2.07 -7.59
CA LEU A 97 12.42 1.21 -8.67
C LEU A 97 11.39 0.15 -9.05
N GLY A 98 11.32 -0.19 -10.33
CA GLY A 98 10.45 -1.23 -10.86
C GLY A 98 11.17 -2.06 -11.91
N ILE A 99 12.39 -2.52 -11.60
CA ILE A 99 13.29 -3.16 -12.56
C ILE A 99 13.54 -4.63 -12.23
N THR A 100 13.77 -5.42 -13.28
CA THR A 100 14.29 -6.78 -13.16
C THR A 100 15.68 -6.78 -13.80
N GLN A 101 16.72 -7.09 -13.02
CA GLN A 101 18.10 -7.19 -13.51
C GLN A 101 18.54 -8.65 -13.58
N MET A 102 19.21 -9.03 -14.68
CA MET A 102 19.88 -10.32 -14.80
C MET A 102 21.33 -10.17 -14.37
N LEU A 103 21.74 -10.91 -13.34
CA LEU A 103 23.12 -10.97 -12.87
C LEU A 103 23.60 -12.43 -12.93
N ASN A 104 24.60 -12.71 -13.77
CA ASN A 104 25.27 -14.02 -13.85
C ASN A 104 24.29 -15.21 -13.83
N SER A 105 23.34 -15.25 -14.78
CA SER A 105 22.29 -16.29 -14.91
C SER A 105 21.21 -16.33 -13.82
N THR A 106 21.20 -15.36 -12.88
CA THR A 106 20.15 -15.22 -11.86
C THR A 106 19.35 -13.93 -12.10
N THR A 107 18.02 -14.06 -12.16
CA THR A 107 17.10 -12.92 -12.28
C THR A 107 16.83 -12.33 -10.90
N VAL A 108 17.29 -11.11 -10.66
CA VAL A 108 17.03 -10.35 -9.43
C VAL A 108 15.98 -9.29 -9.71
N GLU A 109 14.87 -9.34 -8.99
CA GLU A 109 13.82 -8.34 -9.07
C GLU A 109 14.01 -7.26 -8.01
N ILE A 110 14.12 -6.00 -8.44
CA ILE A 110 14.18 -4.82 -7.57
C ILE A 110 12.97 -3.96 -7.92
N ARG A 111 11.85 -4.25 -7.26
CA ARG A 111 10.55 -3.61 -7.51
C ARG A 111 9.93 -3.12 -6.22
N GLY A 112 9.47 -1.88 -6.23
CA GLY A 112 8.75 -1.25 -5.13
C GLY A 112 7.40 -1.91 -4.96
N GLU A 113 7.07 -2.17 -3.71
CA GLU A 113 5.77 -2.69 -3.34
C GLU A 113 4.73 -1.57 -3.34
N VAL A 114 3.49 -1.88 -3.75
CA VAL A 114 2.36 -0.96 -3.72
C VAL A 114 1.20 -1.65 -3.01
N GLY A 115 0.81 -1.12 -1.87
CA GLY A 115 -0.26 -1.66 -1.03
C GLY A 115 -1.46 -0.72 -0.96
N LEU A 116 -2.67 -1.29 -0.90
CA LEU A 116 -3.89 -0.57 -0.56
C LEU A 116 -3.97 -0.41 0.97
N LEU A 117 -4.08 0.82 1.45
CA LEU A 117 -4.27 1.12 2.88
C LEU A 117 -5.75 1.31 3.24
N SER A 118 -6.56 1.75 2.29
CA SER A 118 -8.00 1.93 2.51
C SER A 118 -8.70 0.57 2.53
N HIS A 119 -8.99 0.08 3.73
CA HIS A 119 -9.92 -1.01 3.97
C HIS A 119 -11.16 -0.49 4.70
N ASN A 120 -12.32 -1.08 4.41
CA ASN A 120 -13.59 -0.76 5.07
C ASN A 120 -13.71 -1.34 6.49
N VAL A 121 -12.60 -1.51 7.19
CA VAL A 121 -12.56 -1.98 8.57
C VAL A 121 -11.71 -1.01 9.37
N ILE A 122 -12.38 -0.08 10.05
CA ILE A 122 -11.75 0.92 10.90
C ILE A 122 -11.85 0.45 12.34
N PHE A 123 -10.69 0.18 12.95
CA PHE A 123 -10.59 0.02 14.40
C PHE A 123 -10.07 1.32 15.00
N GLN A 124 -10.97 2.11 15.58
CA GLN A 124 -10.61 3.33 16.28
C GLN A 124 -10.98 3.21 17.76
N GLY A 125 -9.98 3.26 18.64
CA GLY A 125 -10.17 3.41 20.07
C GLY A 125 -9.67 4.77 20.53
N PHE A 126 -10.48 5.49 21.30
CA PHE A 126 -10.22 6.84 21.85
C PHE A 126 -8.90 6.98 22.60
#